data_AF-A0A398AVC8-F1
#
_entry.id   AF-A0A398AVC8-F1
#
_cell.length_a   1.000
_cell.length_b   1.000
_cell.length_c   1.000
_cell.angle_alpha   90.00
_cell.angle_beta   90.00
_cell.angle_gamma   90.00
#
_symmetry.space_group_name_H-M   'P 1'
#
loop_
_entity.id
_entity.type
_entity.pdbx_description
1 polymer ?
#
loop_
_entity_poly.entity_id
_entity_poly.type
_entity_poly.pdbx_seq_one_letter_code
_entity_poly.pdbx_strand_id
1 'polypeptide(L)' 'RLREFYDKKREEGKPFRVAIIACVNKLLHWIYALLKSNKPFQDLA' A
#
# COMPACT_ATOMS: atom_id res chain seq x y z
N ARG A 1 3.33 -4.60 7.74
CA ARG A 1 3.69 -3.50 6.81
C ARG A 1 2.56 -2.60 6.34
N LEU A 2 1.43 -3.08 5.77
CA LEU A 2 0.35 -2.18 5.32
C LEU A 2 -0.39 -1.50 6.48
N ARG A 3 -0.54 -2.23 7.59
CA ARG A 3 -1.14 -1.71 8.82
C ARG A 3 -0.32 -0.60 9.47
N GLU A 4 1.00 -0.78 9.58
CA GLU A 4 1.90 0.29 10.04
C GLU A 4 1.87 1.52 9.12
N PHE A 5 1.74 1.31 7.79
CA PHE A 5 1.58 2.43 6.86
C PHE A 5 0.25 3.16 7.07
N TYR A 6 -0.83 2.42 7.33
CA TYR A 6 -2.13 2.99 7.68
C TYR A 6 -2.07 3.77 8.99
N ASP A 7 -1.50 3.18 10.05
CA ASP A 7 -1.40 3.78 11.38
C ASP A 7 -0.55 5.06 11.33
N LYS A 8 0.59 5.03 10.64
CA LYS A 8 1.41 6.23 10.41
C LYS A 8 0.64 7.34 9.68
N LYS A 9 -0.21 6.99 8.70
CA LYS A 9 -1.06 7.98 8.00
C LYS A 9 -2.17 8.54 8.90
N ARG A 10 -2.64 7.77 9.89
CA ARG A 10 -3.60 8.21 10.90
C ARG A 10 -2.94 9.12 11.94
N GLU A 11 -1.73 8.79 12.39
CA GLU A 11 -0.93 9.61 13.31
C GLU A 11 -0.51 10.95 12.70
N GLU A 12 -0.32 11.02 11.38
CA GLU A 12 -0.16 12.28 10.62
C GLU A 12 -1.43 13.18 10.64
N GLY A 13 -2.50 12.77 11.34
CA GLY A 13 -3.75 13.55 11.46
C GLY A 13 -4.67 13.46 10.24
N LYS A 14 -4.40 12.52 9.31
CA LYS A 14 -5.18 12.45 8.06
C LYS A 14 -6.58 11.90 8.31
N PRO A 15 -7.61 12.44 7.62
CA PRO A 15 -8.95 11.87 7.65
C PRO A 15 -8.91 10.39 7.25
N PHE A 16 -9.75 9.58 7.90
CA PHE A 16 -9.80 8.13 7.72
C PHE A 16 -9.84 7.70 6.24
N ARG A 17 -10.67 8.40 5.44
CA ARG A 17 -10.79 8.16 4.00
C ARG A 17 -9.47 8.34 3.25
N VAL A 18 -8.69 9.37 3.60
CA VAL A 18 -7.40 9.66 2.96
C VAL A 18 -6.36 8.60 3.29
N ALA A 19 -6.32 8.12 4.54
CA ALA A 19 -5.43 7.05 4.94
C ALA A 19 -5.73 5.73 4.19
N ILE A 20 -7.01 5.39 4.01
CA ILE A 20 -7.41 4.20 3.23
C ILE A 20 -7.06 4.37 1.75
N ILE A 21 -7.39 5.50 1.14
CA ILE A 21 -7.08 5.76 -0.28
C ILE A 21 -5.58 5.66 -0.53
N ALA A 22 -4.74 6.14 0.39
CA ALA A 22 -3.29 5.99 0.30
C ALA A 22 -2.84 4.52 0.35
N CYS A 23 -3.47 3.69 1.18
CA CYS A 23 -3.18 2.25 1.23
C CYS A 23 -3.58 1.54 -0.06
N VAL A 24 -4.77 1.86 -0.61
CA VAL A 24 -5.28 1.27 -1.86
C VAL A 24 -4.40 1.66 -3.04
N ASN A 25 -4.00 2.93 -3.15
CA ASN A 25 -3.08 3.38 -4.21
C ASN A 25 -1.73 2.66 -4.14
N LYS A 26 -1.21 2.41 -2.94
CA LYS A 26 0.04 1.67 -2.76
C LYS A 26 -0.08 0.21 -3.20
N LEU A 27 -1.21 -0.44 -2.88
CA LEU A 27 -1.54 -1.80 -3.35
C LEU A 27 -1.65 -1.87 -4.88
N LEU A 28 -2.37 -0.92 -5.49
CA LEU A 28 -2.55 -0.89 -6.93
C LEU A 28 -1.21 -0.76 -7.67
N HIS A 29 -0.31 0.07 -7.13
CA HIS A 29 1.02 0.25 -7.70
C HIS A 29 1.86 -1.03 -7.63
N TRP A 30 1.73 -1.81 -6.55
CA TRP A 30 2.40 -3.10 -6.42
C TRP A 30 1.87 -4.12 -7.42
N ILE A 31 0.54 -4.20 -7.57
CA ILE A 31 -0.09 -5.08 -8.57
C ILE A 31 0.36 -4.70 -9.98
N TYR A 32 0.35 -3.40 -10.30
CA TYR A 32 0.82 -2.91 -11.60
C TYR A 32 2.30 -3.23 -11.83
N ALA A 33 3.16 -3.02 -10.83
CA ALA A 33 4.58 -3.33 -10.92
C ALA A 33 4.82 -4.84 -11.12
N LEU A 34 4.08 -5.70 -10.43
CA LEU A 34 4.13 -7.16 -10.60
C LEU A 34 3.77 -7.57 -12.02
N LEU A 35 2.61 -7.08 -12.50
CA LEU A 35 2.12 -7.37 -13.84
C LEU A 35 3.08 -6.86 -14.92
N LYS A 36 3.66 -5.67 -14.72
CA LYS A 36 4.59 -5.05 -15.68
C LYS A 36 5.97 -5.69 -15.68
N SER A 37 6.44 -6.23 -14.57
CA SER A 37 7.78 -6.82 -14.48
C SER A 37 7.82 -8.29 -14.92
N ASN A 38 6.66 -8.96 -15.08
CA ASN A 38 6.56 -10.41 -15.38
C ASN A 38 7.44 -11.27 -14.45
N LYS A 39 7.61 -10.80 -13.21
CA LYS A 39 8.37 -11.49 -12.17
C LYS A 39 7.38 -12.18 -11.23
N PRO A 40 7.63 -13.44 -10.85
CA PRO A 40 6.79 -14.12 -9.87
C PRO A 40 6.80 -13.32 -8.56
N PHE A 41 5.63 -13.21 -7.95
CA PHE A 41 5.45 -12.56 -6.66
C PHE A 41 6.36 -13.22 -5.61
N GLN A 42 7.37 -12.50 -5.15
CA GLN A 42 8.19 -12.92 -4.02
C GLN A 42 7.60 -12.32 -2.75
N ASP A 43 6.86 -13.15 -2.01
CA ASP A 43 6.40 -12.84 -0.67
C ASP A 43 7.63 -12.90 0.27
N LEU A 44 8.33 -11.77 0.43
CA LEU A 44 9.33 -11.61 1.48
C LEU A 44 8.59 -11.39 2.80
N ALA A 45 8.21 -12.51 3.42
CA ALA A 45 7.73 -12.60 4.80
C ALA A 45 8.77 -12.11 5.81
#